data_AF-A0A3A9SWV5-F1
#
_entry.id   AF-A0A3A9SWV5-F1
#
_cell.length_a   1.000
_cell.length_b   1.000
_cell.length_c   1.000
_cell.angle_alpha   90.00
_cell.angle_beta   90.00
_cell.angle_gamma   90.00
#
_symmetry.space_group_name_H-M   'P 1'
#
loop_
_entity.id
_entity.type
_entity.pdbx_description
1 polymer ?
#
loop_
_entity_poly.entity_id
_entity_poly.type
_entity_poly.pdbx_seq_one_letter_code
_entity_poly.pdbx_strand_id
1 'polypeptide(L)'
;MSKKNDIEAKTEAILKPIADKCGVEIYDVEYVKEAGEWYLRAYIDKEGGVNINDCVDVNHALSDALDEDDFIDEAYTLEVSSPGLGRQLKKDRHLEHSIGKEVELKLFKPKDGTKEFAGILKGFNESTVTVTINDTDEEFIRKEISVIKLALDF
;
A
#
# COMPACT_ATOMS: atom_id res chain seq x y z
N MET A 1 18.02 -8.23 -5.09
CA MET A 1 16.92 -7.24 -5.06
C MET A 1 16.81 -6.64 -6.46
N SER A 2 15.62 -6.29 -6.93
CA SER A 2 15.44 -5.62 -8.22
C SER A 2 15.81 -4.13 -8.10
N LYS A 3 16.33 -3.48 -9.16
CA LYS A 3 16.61 -2.02 -9.19
C LYS A 3 15.41 -1.22 -8.66
N LYS A 4 14.19 -1.66 -8.98
CA LYS A 4 12.93 -1.11 -8.48
C LYS A 4 12.83 -1.13 -6.95
N ASN A 5 13.08 -2.28 -6.33
CA ASN A 5 12.96 -2.44 -4.88
C ASN A 5 14.03 -1.62 -4.15
N ASP A 6 15.22 -1.46 -4.75
CA ASP A 6 16.29 -0.64 -4.18
C ASP A 6 15.93 0.85 -4.23
N ILE A 7 15.29 1.31 -5.31
CA ILE A 7 14.74 2.67 -5.42
C ILE A 7 13.66 2.90 -4.36
N GLU A 8 12.65 2.02 -4.28
CA GLU A 8 11.57 2.12 -3.28
C GLU A 8 12.14 2.19 -1.85
N ALA A 9 13.09 1.31 -1.51
CA ALA A 9 13.70 1.26 -0.18
C ALA A 9 14.52 2.52 0.16
N LYS A 10 15.28 3.05 -0.81
CA LYS A 10 16.01 4.31 -0.63
C LYS A 10 15.08 5.50 -0.46
N THR A 11 14.07 5.62 -1.33
CA THR A 11 13.07 6.68 -1.23
C THR A 11 12.34 6.61 0.11
N GLU A 12 11.96 5.42 0.59
CA GLU A 12 11.32 5.25 1.89
C GLU A 12 12.25 5.68 3.05
N ALA A 13 13.54 5.41 2.96
CA ALA A 13 14.53 5.86 3.96
C ALA A 13 14.67 7.39 4.00
N ILE A 14 14.61 8.06 2.84
CA ILE A 14 14.61 9.53 2.72
C ILE A 14 13.29 10.12 3.23
N LEU A 15 12.17 9.49 2.88
CA LEU A 15 10.84 9.93 3.25
C LEU A 15 10.59 9.81 4.76
N LYS A 16 11.20 8.84 5.44
CA LYS A 16 10.99 8.61 6.88
C LYS A 16 11.16 9.85 7.76
N PRO A 17 12.31 10.55 7.76
CA PRO A 17 12.47 11.78 8.55
C PRO A 17 11.57 12.93 8.08
N ILE A 18 11.08 12.92 6.84
CA ILE A 18 10.13 13.93 6.33
C ILE A 18 8.74 13.64 6.88
N ALA A 19 8.28 12.39 6.81
CA ALA A 19 7.01 11.94 7.34
C ALA A 19 6.88 12.25 8.84
N ASP A 20 7.93 11.94 9.62
CA ASP A 20 7.99 12.26 11.05
C ASP A 20 7.83 13.77 11.33
N LYS A 21 8.45 14.63 10.53
CA LYS A 21 8.35 16.11 10.67
C LYS A 21 6.98 16.64 10.26
N CYS A 22 6.36 16.05 9.24
CA CYS A 22 5.03 16.42 8.75
C CYS A 22 3.89 15.81 9.59
N GLY A 23 4.20 14.92 10.53
CA GLY A 23 3.20 14.26 11.37
C GLY A 23 2.30 13.33 10.58
N VAL A 24 2.88 12.59 9.62
CA VAL A 24 2.22 11.56 8.81
C VAL A 24 3.00 10.25 8.89
N GLU A 25 2.37 9.14 8.54
CA GLU A 25 2.98 7.82 8.46
C GLU A 25 3.18 7.42 7.00
N ILE A 26 4.23 6.66 6.72
CA ILE A 26 4.44 6.08 5.39
C ILE A 26 3.62 4.81 5.29
N TYR A 27 2.69 4.77 4.34
CA TYR A 27 1.93 3.57 4.01
C TYR A 27 2.70 2.69 3.01
N ASP A 28 3.13 3.27 1.89
CA ASP A 28 3.87 2.53 0.86
C ASP A 28 4.70 3.48 -0.03
N VAL A 29 5.74 2.94 -0.67
CA VAL A 29 6.46 3.59 -1.76
C VAL A 29 6.47 2.63 -2.96
N GLU A 30 6.06 3.11 -4.13
CA GLU A 30 6.00 2.31 -5.35
C GLU A 30 6.78 3.01 -6.48
N TYR A 31 7.69 2.28 -7.11
CA TYR A 31 8.32 2.71 -8.37
C TYR A 31 7.80 1.85 -9.52
N VAL A 32 6.92 2.41 -10.35
CA VAL A 32 6.13 1.63 -11.35
C VAL A 32 6.18 2.28 -12.72
N LYS A 33 6.09 1.45 -13.76
CA LYS A 33 5.97 1.90 -15.14
C LYS A 33 4.54 1.75 -15.62
N GLU A 34 3.89 2.85 -15.98
CA GLU A 34 2.50 2.89 -16.41
C GLU A 34 2.36 3.72 -17.68
N ALA A 35 1.65 3.17 -18.67
CA ALA A 35 1.46 3.81 -19.98
C ALA A 35 2.75 4.32 -20.68
N GLY A 36 3.92 3.75 -20.34
CA GLY A 36 5.22 4.12 -20.90
C GLY A 36 6.07 5.02 -20.01
N GLU A 37 5.49 5.65 -18.99
CA GLU A 37 6.12 6.60 -18.07
C GLU A 37 6.45 5.94 -16.74
N TRP A 38 7.49 6.44 -16.05
CA TRP A 38 7.82 6.00 -14.69
C TRP A 38 7.15 6.91 -13.66
N TYR A 39 6.67 6.30 -12.58
CA TYR A 39 6.09 6.98 -11.43
C TYR A 39 6.80 6.53 -10.17
N LEU A 40 7.19 7.49 -9.34
CA LEU A 40 7.59 7.27 -7.96
C LEU A 40 6.46 7.77 -7.06
N ARG A 41 5.71 6.84 -6.47
CA ARG A 41 4.55 7.16 -5.65
C ARG A 41 4.89 6.94 -4.18
N ALA A 42 4.69 7.97 -3.37
CA ALA A 42 4.69 7.87 -1.94
C ALA A 42 3.25 7.94 -1.42
N TYR A 43 2.83 6.87 -0.75
CA TYR A 43 1.55 6.82 -0.06
C TYR A 43 1.77 7.13 1.41
N ILE A 44 1.09 8.18 1.89
CA ILE A 44 1.11 8.59 3.29
C ILE A 44 -0.25 8.37 3.95
N ASP A 45 -0.26 8.17 5.26
CA ASP A 45 -1.46 8.03 6.07
C ASP A 45 -1.37 8.90 7.32
N LYS A 46 -2.50 9.15 7.95
CA LYS A 46 -2.59 9.96 9.18
C LYS A 46 -3.87 9.62 9.91
N GLU A 47 -3.82 9.60 11.24
CA GLU A 47 -5.05 9.50 12.04
C GLU A 47 -5.98 10.67 11.70
N GLY A 48 -7.25 10.38 11.41
CA GLY A 48 -8.23 11.38 10.94
C GLY A 48 -8.14 11.69 9.44
N GLY A 49 -7.21 11.08 8.71
CA GLY A 49 -7.06 11.19 7.27
C GLY A 49 -6.04 12.24 6.83
N VAL A 50 -5.50 12.01 5.63
CA VAL A 50 -4.54 12.90 4.96
C VAL A 50 -5.30 13.96 4.17
N ASN A 51 -4.96 15.23 4.38
CA ASN A 51 -5.49 16.34 3.60
C ASN A 51 -4.52 16.76 2.48
N ILE A 52 -4.96 17.66 1.60
CA ILE A 52 -4.16 18.10 0.45
C ILE A 52 -2.85 18.80 0.85
N ASN A 53 -2.84 19.54 1.95
CA ASN A 53 -1.64 20.24 2.42
C ASN A 53 -0.60 19.25 2.95
N ASP A 54 -1.03 18.19 3.64
CA ASP A 54 -0.12 17.12 4.08
C ASP A 54 0.63 16.52 2.87
N CYS A 55 -0.08 16.26 1.76
CA CYS A 55 0.55 15.77 0.52
C CYS A 55 1.51 16.80 -0.10
N VAL A 56 1.14 18.08 -0.13
CA VAL A 56 1.98 19.14 -0.71
C VAL A 56 3.27 19.32 0.09
N ASP A 57 3.17 19.38 1.41
CA ASP A 57 4.32 19.56 2.31
C ASP A 57 5.32 18.41 2.16
N VAL A 58 4.81 17.17 2.14
CA VAL A 58 5.64 15.98 1.91
C VAL A 58 6.22 15.97 0.49
N ASN A 59 5.44 16.33 -0.53
CA ASN A 59 5.90 16.34 -1.92
C ASN A 59 7.06 17.31 -2.13
N HIS A 60 6.95 18.54 -1.60
CA HIS A 60 8.02 19.53 -1.72
C HIS A 60 9.30 19.04 -1.03
N ALA A 61 9.19 18.61 0.23
CA ALA A 61 10.35 18.15 0.98
C ALA A 61 11.00 16.88 0.38
N LEU A 62 10.18 15.95 -0.14
CA LEU A 62 10.68 14.73 -0.77
C LEU A 62 11.32 15.04 -2.12
N SER A 63 10.75 15.94 -2.92
CA SER A 63 11.33 16.36 -4.20
C SER A 63 12.73 16.95 -3.99
N ASP A 64 12.87 17.91 -3.06
CA ASP A 64 14.15 18.54 -2.76
C ASP A 64 15.20 17.49 -2.31
N ALA A 65 14.80 16.55 -1.45
CA ALA A 65 15.72 15.51 -0.96
C ALA A 65 16.10 14.47 -2.03
N LEU A 66 15.19 14.16 -2.97
CA LEU A 66 15.49 13.27 -4.10
C LEU A 66 16.44 13.92 -5.09
N ASP A 67 16.30 15.23 -5.34
CA ASP A 67 17.21 15.99 -6.20
C ASP A 67 18.64 16.09 -5.62
N GLU A 68 18.78 16.06 -4.29
CA GLU A 68 20.10 16.06 -3.63
C GLU A 68 20.84 14.71 -3.75
N ASP A 69 20.14 13.58 -3.64
CA ASP A 69 20.75 12.23 -3.70
C ASP A 69 20.85 11.71 -5.16
N ASP A 70 19.98 12.17 -6.06
CA ASP A 70 19.98 11.95 -7.53
C ASP A 70 20.35 10.51 -7.96
N PHE A 71 19.69 9.52 -7.37
CA PHE A 71 20.02 8.10 -7.57
C PHE A 71 19.12 7.37 -8.57
N ILE A 72 18.18 8.07 -9.23
CA ILE A 72 17.22 7.51 -10.19
C ILE A 72 17.55 8.03 -11.58
N ASP A 73 18.15 7.19 -12.42
CA ASP A 73 18.61 7.60 -13.76
C ASP A 73 17.46 7.89 -14.74
N GLU A 74 16.34 7.17 -14.61
CA GLU A 74 15.22 7.29 -15.53
C GLU A 74 14.33 8.47 -15.17
N ALA A 75 13.85 9.22 -16.17
CA ALA A 75 12.84 10.26 -15.95
C ALA A 75 11.57 9.66 -15.34
N TYR A 76 11.05 10.29 -14.29
CA TYR A 76 9.87 9.84 -13.55
C TYR A 76 8.99 11.02 -13.11
N THR A 77 7.74 10.74 -12.79
CA THR A 77 6.82 11.66 -12.11
C THR A 77 6.74 11.28 -10.63
N LEU A 78 6.99 12.25 -9.74
CA LEU A 78 6.76 12.11 -8.31
C LEU A 78 5.28 12.34 -7.98
N GLU A 79 4.69 11.45 -7.19
CA GLU A 79 3.33 11.62 -6.66
C GLU A 79 3.31 11.35 -5.16
N VAL A 80 2.65 12.21 -4.40
CA VAL A 80 2.35 11.98 -2.97
C VAL A 80 0.84 11.98 -2.78
N SER A 81 0.32 10.90 -2.21
CA SER A 81 -1.13 10.74 -2.01
C SER A 81 -1.45 9.87 -0.79
N SER A 82 -2.73 9.81 -0.41
CA SER A 82 -3.19 8.79 0.54
C SER A 82 -3.45 7.45 -0.17
N PRO A 83 -3.42 6.31 0.53
CA PRO A 83 -3.77 5.01 -0.05
C PRO A 83 -5.26 4.88 -0.45
N GLY A 84 -6.08 5.91 -0.19
CA GLY A 84 -7.50 5.94 -0.44
C GLY A 84 -8.33 5.13 0.55
N LEU A 85 -9.65 5.29 0.46
CA LEU A 85 -10.64 4.70 1.39
C LEU A 85 -10.52 3.18 1.51
N GLY A 86 -10.20 2.47 0.44
CA GLY A 86 -10.11 1.01 0.46
C GLY A 86 -8.78 0.42 0.90
N ARG A 87 -7.69 1.19 1.09
CA ARG A 87 -6.32 0.72 1.40
C ARG A 87 -6.00 -0.70 0.91
N GLN A 88 -5.58 -0.83 -0.35
CA GLN A 88 -5.33 -2.16 -0.95
C GLN A 88 -4.12 -2.87 -0.30
N LEU A 89 -4.30 -4.15 0.03
CA LEU A 89 -3.29 -4.98 0.68
C LEU A 89 -2.47 -5.77 -0.35
N LYS A 90 -1.72 -5.06 -1.20
CA LYS A 90 -0.94 -5.66 -2.31
C LYS A 90 0.36 -6.33 -1.87
N LYS A 91 1.10 -5.70 -0.95
CA LYS A 91 2.42 -6.18 -0.48
C LYS A 91 2.25 -6.95 0.83
N ASP A 92 3.20 -7.86 1.11
CA ASP A 92 3.21 -8.64 2.35
C ASP A 92 3.17 -7.76 3.60
N ARG A 93 3.91 -6.64 3.59
CA ARG A 93 3.86 -5.65 4.67
C ARG A 93 2.46 -5.09 4.92
N HIS A 94 1.65 -4.89 3.87
CA HIS A 94 0.29 -4.38 4.04
C HIS A 94 -0.59 -5.41 4.76
N LEU A 95 -0.42 -6.69 4.42
CA LEU A 95 -1.10 -7.79 5.10
C LEU A 95 -0.63 -7.89 6.56
N GLU A 96 0.67 -7.80 6.81
CA GLU A 96 1.27 -7.84 8.15
C GLU A 96 0.72 -6.72 9.06
N HIS A 97 0.71 -5.48 8.59
CA HIS A 97 0.13 -4.34 9.31
C HIS A 97 -1.40 -4.36 9.43
N SER A 98 -2.06 -5.31 8.76
CA SER A 98 -3.51 -5.47 8.75
C SER A 98 -4.01 -6.71 9.50
N ILE A 99 -3.11 -7.51 10.09
CA ILE A 99 -3.51 -8.64 10.93
C ILE A 99 -4.38 -8.13 12.08
N GLY A 100 -5.54 -8.78 12.27
CA GLY A 100 -6.55 -8.41 13.27
C GLY A 100 -7.53 -7.34 12.81
N LYS A 101 -7.37 -6.77 11.61
CA LYS A 101 -8.31 -5.78 11.03
C LYS A 101 -9.32 -6.46 10.11
N GLU A 102 -10.46 -5.81 9.92
CA GLU A 102 -11.48 -6.25 8.98
C GLU A 102 -11.06 -5.93 7.53
N VAL A 103 -11.23 -6.91 6.65
CA VAL A 103 -10.85 -6.83 5.24
C VAL A 103 -12.00 -7.29 4.35
N GLU A 104 -12.09 -6.68 3.18
CA GLU A 104 -12.92 -7.15 2.08
C GLU A 104 -12.02 -7.81 1.03
N LEU A 105 -12.39 -9.01 0.59
CA LEU A 105 -11.69 -9.75 -0.45
C LEU A 105 -12.64 -10.13 -1.59
N LYS A 106 -12.12 -10.04 -2.81
CA LYS A 106 -12.84 -10.38 -4.04
C LYS A 106 -12.04 -11.37 -4.87
N LEU A 107 -12.64 -12.49 -5.23
CA LEU A 107 -12.04 -13.53 -6.06
C LEU A 107 -12.29 -13.30 -7.56
N PHE A 108 -11.36 -13.74 -8.40
CA PHE A 108 -11.55 -13.77 -9.85
C PHE A 108 -12.71 -14.70 -10.25
N LYS A 109 -12.75 -15.89 -9.66
CA LYS A 109 -13.77 -16.92 -9.85
C LYS A 109 -14.56 -17.14 -8.56
N PRO A 110 -15.86 -17.45 -8.64
CA PRO A 110 -16.64 -17.70 -7.44
C PRO A 110 -16.15 -18.97 -6.73
N LYS A 111 -16.09 -18.91 -5.41
CA LYS A 111 -15.99 -20.06 -4.51
C LYS A 111 -17.38 -20.30 -3.94
N ASP A 112 -17.95 -21.48 -4.18
CA ASP A 112 -19.30 -21.84 -3.74
C ASP A 112 -20.40 -20.84 -4.15
N GLY A 113 -20.26 -20.24 -5.34
CA GLY A 113 -21.20 -19.25 -5.88
C GLY A 113 -20.96 -17.81 -5.43
N THR A 114 -20.06 -17.59 -4.46
CA THR A 114 -19.74 -16.28 -3.89
C THR A 114 -18.38 -15.80 -4.36
N LYS A 115 -18.27 -14.52 -4.71
CA LYS A 115 -17.01 -13.89 -5.13
C LYS A 115 -16.43 -12.93 -4.10
N GLU A 116 -17.28 -12.39 -3.23
CA GLU A 116 -16.93 -11.31 -2.30
C GLU A 116 -17.12 -11.83 -0.89
N PHE A 117 -16.11 -11.63 -0.06
CA PHE A 117 -16.11 -12.06 1.33
C PHE A 117 -15.58 -10.91 2.18
N ALA A 118 -16.05 -10.83 3.41
CA ALA A 118 -15.60 -9.86 4.41
C ALA A 118 -15.35 -10.59 5.73
N GLY A 119 -14.31 -10.20 6.45
CA GLY A 119 -13.95 -10.82 7.72
C GLY A 119 -12.64 -10.31 8.27
N ILE A 120 -12.17 -10.91 9.37
CA ILE A 120 -10.94 -10.47 10.05
C ILE A 120 -9.72 -11.17 9.44
N LEU A 121 -8.73 -10.40 8.99
CA LEU A 121 -7.47 -10.96 8.52
C LEU A 121 -6.70 -11.58 9.69
N LYS A 122 -6.54 -12.91 9.70
CA LYS A 122 -5.83 -13.64 10.75
C LYS A 122 -4.36 -13.84 10.46
N GLY A 123 -4.01 -13.99 9.20
CA GLY A 123 -2.63 -14.25 8.80
C GLY A 123 -2.49 -14.47 7.30
N PHE A 124 -1.26 -14.61 6.85
CA PHE A 124 -0.94 -14.91 5.46
C PHE A 124 0.38 -15.68 5.36
N ASN A 125 0.60 -16.32 4.22
CA ASN A 125 1.89 -16.88 3.81
C ASN A 125 2.13 -16.58 2.32
N GLU A 126 3.13 -17.23 1.72
CA GLU A 126 3.50 -17.03 0.31
C GLU A 126 2.35 -17.34 -0.67
N SER A 127 1.42 -18.21 -0.29
CA SER A 127 0.39 -18.76 -1.17
C SER A 127 -1.05 -18.48 -0.74
N THR A 128 -1.31 -18.32 0.56
CA THR A 128 -2.67 -18.13 1.10
C THR A 128 -2.77 -16.92 2.04
N VAL A 129 -3.99 -16.41 2.18
CA VAL A 129 -4.43 -15.53 3.27
C VAL A 129 -5.52 -16.23 4.05
N THR A 130 -5.51 -16.08 5.38
CA THR A 130 -6.51 -16.65 6.28
C THR A 130 -7.39 -15.53 6.81
N VAL A 131 -8.70 -15.66 6.61
CA VAL A 131 -9.70 -14.68 7.03
C VAL A 131 -10.77 -15.38 7.86
N THR A 132 -11.07 -14.86 9.05
CA THR A 132 -12.18 -15.34 9.87
C THR A 132 -13.49 -14.74 9.36
N ILE A 133 -14.42 -15.59 8.92
CA ILE A 133 -15.75 -15.23 8.42
C ILE A 133 -16.76 -15.99 9.27
N ASN A 134 -17.69 -15.29 9.94
CA ASN A 134 -18.69 -15.91 10.83
C ASN A 134 -18.08 -16.93 11.81
N ASP A 135 -17.03 -16.51 12.55
CA ASP A 135 -16.28 -17.33 13.51
C ASP A 135 -15.57 -18.57 12.95
N THR A 136 -15.48 -18.69 11.62
CA THR A 136 -14.77 -19.78 10.94
C THR A 136 -13.59 -19.24 10.16
N ASP A 137 -12.41 -19.84 10.33
CA ASP A 137 -11.23 -19.48 9.56
C ASP A 137 -11.31 -20.10 8.16
N GLU A 138 -11.26 -19.24 7.15
CA GLU A 138 -11.19 -19.64 5.75
C GLU A 138 -9.87 -19.23 5.12
N GLU A 139 -9.28 -20.13 4.34
CA GLU A 139 -8.11 -19.84 3.53
C GLU A 139 -8.49 -19.53 2.09
N PHE A 140 -7.84 -18.51 1.54
CA PHE A 140 -7.97 -18.09 0.15
C PHE A 140 -6.60 -18.09 -0.53
N ILE A 141 -6.52 -18.69 -1.72
CA ILE A 141 -5.30 -18.70 -2.52
C ILE A 141 -5.05 -17.28 -3.04
N ARG A 142 -3.88 -16.71 -2.74
CA ARG A 142 -3.52 -15.32 -3.09
C ARG A 142 -3.65 -15.02 -4.58
N LYS A 143 -3.31 -16.00 -5.44
CA LYS A 143 -3.42 -15.87 -6.90
C LYS A 143 -4.87 -15.83 -7.42
N GLU A 144 -5.83 -16.28 -6.61
CA GLU A 144 -7.26 -16.27 -6.96
C GLU A 144 -7.96 -14.99 -6.48
N ILE A 145 -7.30 -14.23 -5.60
CA ILE A 145 -7.77 -12.94 -5.10
C ILE A 145 -7.47 -11.87 -6.13
N SER A 146 -8.53 -11.22 -6.60
CA SER A 146 -8.45 -10.06 -7.48
C SER A 146 -8.25 -8.75 -6.72
N VAL A 147 -8.83 -8.63 -5.53
CA VAL A 147 -8.73 -7.46 -4.65
C VAL A 147 -8.77 -7.95 -3.21
N ILE A 148 -7.88 -7.44 -2.38
CA ILE A 148 -7.98 -7.49 -0.92
C ILE A 148 -7.65 -6.09 -0.39
N LYS A 149 -8.47 -5.60 0.53
CA LYS A 149 -8.47 -4.19 0.90
C LYS A 149 -9.05 -4.07 2.33
N LEU A 150 -8.67 -3.05 3.09
CA LEU A 150 -9.29 -2.83 4.41
C LEU A 150 -10.78 -2.51 4.26
N ALA A 151 -11.60 -3.09 5.14
CA ALA A 151 -13.01 -2.76 5.18
C ALA A 151 -13.19 -1.30 5.64
N LEU A 152 -14.23 -0.65 5.11
CA LEU A 152 -14.61 0.70 5.51
C LEU A 152 -15.65 0.62 6.61
N ASP A 153 -15.30 1.14 7.79
CA ASP A 153 -16.28 1.39 8.84
C ASP A 153 -17.10 2.63 8.43
N PHE A 154 -18.40 2.43 8.16
CA PHE A 154 -19.37 3.50 7.88
C PHE A 154 -20.19 3.85 9.12
#